data_AF-B8IT66-F1
#
_entry.id   AF-B8IT66-F1
#
_cell.length_a   1.000
_cell.length_b   1.000
_cell.length_c   1.000
_cell.angle_alpha   90.00
_cell.angle_beta   90.00
_cell.angle_gamma   90.00
#
_symmetry.space_group_name_H-M   'P 1'
#
loop_
_entity.id
_entity.type
_entity.pdbx_description
1 polymer ?
#
loop_
_entity_poly.entity_id
_entity_poly.type
_entity_poly.pdbx_seq_one_letter_code
_entity_poly.pdbx_strand_id
1 'polypeptide(L)' 'MCKHSVLILALLSVSTTAMAQSATPTADSPTAWQQVCGDRADKLNITGGERDTYMRECVSGERLDSKPAPETSAKPANK' A
#
# COMPACT_ATOMS: atom_id res chain seq x y z
N MET A 1 -20.20 -51.67 26.76
CA MET A 1 -19.00 -51.59 27.63
C MET A 1 -17.77 -51.91 26.79
N CYS A 2 -16.58 -51.43 27.19
CA CYS A 2 -15.37 -51.11 26.41
C CYS A 2 -15.46 -49.67 25.83
N LYS A 3 -14.97 -48.59 26.46
CA LYS A 3 -13.81 -48.37 27.35
C LYS A 3 -12.50 -48.77 26.66
N HIS A 4 -11.52 -47.89 26.76
CA HIS A 4 -10.23 -47.81 26.05
C HIS A 4 -10.30 -47.10 24.70
N SER A 5 -9.45 -46.14 24.36
CA SER A 5 -8.53 -45.36 25.17
C SER A 5 -8.13 -44.20 24.27
N VAL A 6 -8.32 -43.00 24.80
CA VAL A 6 -7.46 -41.83 24.64
C VAL A 6 -6.14 -42.14 23.91
N LEU A 7 -5.87 -41.50 22.78
CA LEU A 7 -4.70 -40.63 22.66
C LEU A 7 -4.69 -39.80 21.38
N ILE A 8 -4.56 -38.51 21.64
CA ILE A 8 -4.41 -37.34 20.79
C ILE A 8 -3.17 -37.48 19.90
N LEU A 9 -3.28 -37.12 18.61
CA LEU A 9 -2.13 -36.62 17.86
C LEU A 9 -2.55 -35.46 16.96
N ALA A 10 -2.03 -34.29 17.32
CA ALA A 10 -2.14 -33.05 16.59
C ALA A 10 -1.58 -33.19 15.17
N LEU A 11 -2.36 -32.76 14.18
CA LEU A 11 -1.83 -32.33 12.89
C LEU A 11 -2.21 -30.87 12.71
N LEU A 12 -1.18 -30.04 12.85
CA LEU A 12 -1.17 -28.64 12.51
C LEU A 12 -1.64 -28.48 11.05
N SER A 13 -2.89 -28.08 10.85
CA SER A 13 -3.33 -27.51 9.58
C SER A 13 -2.93 -26.03 9.53
N VAL A 14 -1.63 -25.78 9.47
CA VAL A 14 -1.10 -24.54 8.89
C VAL A 14 -1.13 -24.77 7.39
N SER A 15 -2.03 -24.10 6.68
CA SER A 15 -1.90 -23.76 5.24
C SER A 15 -3.12 -22.96 4.79
N THR A 16 -3.05 -21.64 4.92
CA THR A 16 -3.40 -20.67 3.87
C THR A 16 -3.27 -19.28 4.47
N THR A 17 -2.04 -18.78 4.57
CA THR A 17 -1.87 -17.34 4.43
C THR A 17 -2.27 -17.02 3.01
N ALA A 18 -3.52 -16.58 2.82
CA ALA A 18 -3.88 -15.78 1.68
C ALA A 18 -2.88 -14.63 1.67
N MET A 19 -1.88 -14.71 0.81
CA MET A 19 -1.15 -13.52 0.40
C MET A 19 -2.18 -12.70 -0.35
N ALA A 20 -2.93 -11.89 0.40
CA ALA A 20 -3.39 -10.61 -0.08
C ALA A 20 -2.19 -10.04 -0.81
N GLN A 21 -2.30 -9.97 -2.13
CA GLN A 21 -1.33 -9.27 -2.94
C GLN A 21 -1.29 -7.89 -2.30
N SER A 22 -0.21 -7.62 -1.57
CA SER A 22 0.31 -6.28 -1.40
C SER A 22 0.68 -5.86 -2.81
N ALA A 23 -0.33 -5.58 -3.63
CA ALA A 23 -0.21 -4.59 -4.65
C ALA A 23 0.23 -3.38 -3.84
N THR A 24 1.54 -3.15 -3.76
CA THR A 24 2.04 -1.79 -3.98
C THR A 24 1.24 -1.33 -5.18
N PRO A 25 0.20 -0.48 -4.99
CA PRO A 25 -0.52 0.00 -6.13
C PRO A 25 0.56 0.66 -6.97
N THR A 26 0.89 0.05 -8.10
CA THR A 26 1.62 0.74 -9.15
C THR A 26 0.60 1.77 -9.60
N ALA A 27 0.54 2.87 -8.85
CA ALA A 27 -0.42 3.91 -9.00
C ALA A 27 0.03 4.76 -10.18
N ASP A 28 0.24 4.14 -11.33
CA ASP A 28 0.45 4.87 -12.58
C ASP A 28 -0.87 5.47 -13.11
N SER A 29 -1.98 5.19 -12.40
CA SER A 29 -3.30 5.67 -12.73
C SER A 29 -3.69 6.87 -11.84
N PRO A 30 -4.15 8.00 -12.43
CA PRO A 30 -4.63 9.16 -11.67
C PRO A 30 -5.68 8.83 -10.60
N THR A 31 -6.48 7.79 -10.85
CA THR A 31 -7.50 7.26 -9.93
C THR A 31 -6.91 6.61 -8.67
N ALA A 32 -5.74 6.00 -8.75
CA ALA A 32 -5.09 5.41 -7.58
C ALA A 32 -4.55 6.50 -6.64
N TRP A 33 -3.99 7.58 -7.18
CA TRP A 33 -3.56 8.73 -6.38
C TRP A 33 -4.70 9.48 -5.74
N GLN A 34 -5.86 9.55 -6.38
CA GLN A 34 -7.07 10.14 -5.79
C GLN A 34 -7.48 9.41 -4.50
N GLN A 35 -7.35 8.08 -4.45
CA GLN A 35 -7.66 7.31 -3.25
C GLN A 35 -6.62 7.55 -2.13
N VAL A 36 -5.33 7.45 -2.46
CA VAL A 36 -4.24 7.68 -1.49
C VAL A 36 -4.32 9.08 -0.89
N CYS A 37 -4.49 10.09 -1.74
CA CYS A 37 -4.64 11.47 -1.30
C CYS A 37 -5.93 11.66 -0.51
N GLY A 38 -7.05 11.05 -0.92
CA GLY A 38 -8.33 11.07 -0.21
C GLY A 38 -8.19 10.57 1.22
N ASP A 39 -7.62 9.37 1.41
CA ASP A 39 -7.38 8.78 2.73
C ASP A 39 -6.48 9.66 3.61
N ARG A 40 -5.51 10.34 2.99
CA ARG A 40 -4.60 11.25 3.70
C ARG A 40 -5.32 12.53 4.12
N ALA A 41 -6.20 13.07 3.29
CA ALA A 41 -7.06 14.20 3.63
C ALA A 41 -7.99 13.86 4.79
N ASP A 42 -8.58 12.65 4.78
CA ASP A 42 -9.47 12.18 5.85
C ASP A 42 -8.74 12.02 7.18
N LYS A 43 -7.52 11.45 7.18
CA LYS A 43 -6.67 11.37 8.37
C LYS A 43 -6.31 12.75 8.95
N LEU A 44 -6.17 13.75 8.08
CA LEU A 44 -5.89 15.14 8.45
C LEU A 44 -7.15 15.95 8.74
N ASN A 45 -8.35 15.34 8.66
CA ASN A 45 -9.64 16.01 8.77
C ASN A 45 -9.80 17.22 7.82
N ILE A 46 -9.16 17.17 6.65
CA ILE A 46 -9.28 18.21 5.62
C ILE A 46 -10.60 17.99 4.87
N THR A 47 -11.48 18.98 4.95
CA THR A 47 -12.83 18.94 4.39
C THR A 47 -13.16 20.24 3.63
N GLY A 48 -14.29 20.27 2.92
CA GLY A 48 -14.72 21.47 2.18
C GLY A 48 -13.72 21.90 1.10
N GLY A 49 -13.65 23.21 0.81
CA GLY A 49 -12.79 23.75 -0.25
C GLY A 49 -11.28 23.56 0.00
N GLU A 50 -10.86 23.31 1.24
CA GLU A 50 -9.47 22.95 1.56
C GLU A 50 -9.14 21.55 1.03
N ARG A 51 -10.13 20.64 1.00
CA ARG A 51 -9.97 19.29 0.45
C ARG A 51 -9.71 19.32 -1.05
N ASP A 52 -10.40 20.16 -1.80
CA ASP A 52 -10.17 20.33 -3.25
C ASP A 52 -8.75 20.79 -3.54
N THR A 53 -8.27 21.77 -2.77
CA THR A 53 -6.89 22.27 -2.91
C THR A 53 -5.89 21.18 -2.56
N TYR A 54 -6.09 20.50 -1.43
CA TYR A 54 -5.23 19.40 -1.00
C TYR A 54 -5.20 18.24 -2.00
N MET A 55 -6.34 17.86 -2.59
CA MET A 55 -6.41 16.83 -3.64
C MET A 55 -5.56 17.16 -4.86
N ARG A 56 -5.65 18.40 -5.36
CA ARG A 56 -4.89 18.82 -6.56
C ARG A 56 -3.39 18.77 -6.32
N GLU A 57 -2.93 19.31 -5.18
CA GLU A 57 -1.52 19.34 -4.85
C GLU A 57 -0.98 17.94 -4.55
N CYS A 58 -1.71 17.13 -3.78
CA CYS A 58 -1.30 15.78 -3.43
C CYS A 58 -1.20 14.88 -4.67
N VAL A 59 -2.24 14.83 -5.52
CA VAL A 59 -2.23 13.97 -6.73
C VAL A 59 -1.14 14.40 -7.71
N SER A 60 -0.90 15.72 -7.82
CA SER A 60 0.19 16.24 -8.64
C SER A 60 1.55 15.84 -8.10
N GLY A 61 1.76 15.91 -6.78
CA GLY A 61 2.99 15.49 -6.11
C GLY A 61 3.27 14.00 -6.29
N GLU A 62 2.31 13.13 -6.02
CA GLU A 62 2.49 11.67 -6.13
C GLU A 62 2.82 11.22 -7.57
N ARG A 63 2.26 11.91 -8.57
CA ARG A 63 2.57 11.68 -9.99
C ARG A 63 4.01 12.09 -10.36
N LEU A 64 4.57 13.10 -9.70
CA LEU A 64 5.95 13.52 -9.90
C LEU A 64 6.93 12.57 -9.21
N ASP A 65 6.64 12.14 -7.99
CA ASP A 65 7.45 11.17 -7.24
C ASP A 65 7.48 9.78 -7.91
N SER A 66 6.37 9.39 -8.56
CA SER A 66 6.25 8.09 -9.22
C SER A 66 6.86 8.07 -10.61
N LYS A 67 7.15 9.23 -11.19
CA LYS A 67 7.86 9.30 -12.46
C LYS A 67 9.33 9.00 -12.15
N PRO A 68 9.94 7.95 -12.73
CA PRO A 68 11.37 7.73 -12.55
C PRO A 68 12.08 9.01 -12.97
N ALA A 69 12.86 9.57 -12.05
CA ALA A 69 13.58 10.82 -12.28
C ALA A 69 14.33 10.70 -13.61
N PRO A 70 14.29 11.72 -14.49
CA PRO A 70 15.20 11.74 -15.63
C PRO A 70 16.60 11.61 -15.05
N GLU A 71 17.28 10.54 -15.43
CA GLU A 71 18.66 10.22 -15.12
C GLU A 71 19.59 11.39 -15.49
N THR A 72 19.67 12.36 -14.58
CA THR A 72 20.69 13.42 -14.56
C THR A 72 21.03 13.70 -13.09
N SER A 73 21.35 12.63 -12.37
CA SER A 73 22.16 12.66 -11.17
C SER A 73 22.85 11.31 -10.99
N ALA A 74 23.48 10.83 -12.06
CA ALA A 74 24.69 10.04 -11.89
C ALA A 74 25.74 10.98 -11.29
N LYS A 75 25.79 11.06 -9.95
CA LYS A 75 27.01 11.46 -9.25
C LYS A 75 28.10 10.49 -9.74
N PRO A 76 29.17 10.92 -10.43
CA PRO A 76 30.20 9.98 -10.82
C PRO A 76 30.82 9.42 -9.54
N ALA A 77 30.75 8.10 -9.38
CA ALA A 77 31.51 7.38 -8.39
C ALA A 77 32.99 7.62 -8.71
N ASN A 78 33.66 8.37 -7.82
CA ASN A 78 35.11 8.58 -7.89
C ASN A 78 35.77 7.25 -7.50
N LYS A 79 36.55 6.67 -8.42
CA LYS A 79 37.36 5.47 -8.21
C LYS A 79 38.82 5.88 -7.98
#